data_AF-A0A4U1F3G6-F1
#
_entry.id   AF-A0A4U1F3G6-F1
#
_cell.length_a   1.000
_cell.length_b   1.000
_cell.length_c   1.000
_cell.angle_alpha   90.00
_cell.angle_beta   90.00
_cell.angle_gamma   90.00
#
_symmetry.space_group_name_H-M   'P 1'
#
loop_
_entity.id
_entity.type
_entity.pdbx_description
1 polymer ?
#
loop_
_entity_poly.entity_id
_entity_poly.type
_entity_poly.pdbx_seq_one_letter_code
_entity_poly.pdbx_strand_id
1 'polypeptide(L)'
;MVFLSFMQKLLYPYFWDDFWYLLKVVRCGLRMEMYRLKGELVTVLDKFLMHARKQPQKPFIIYEGDIYTYQDVDKRSSRVAHVFLNHSTLKRGDTVALLMSNEPDFIHVWFGLAKLGCVVAFLNSNIRYVSLLHCIRSCEPRALVLMEMEHKACQKISKQVQQQGGLEAHPGLPKAAVICQLQAMKSSAGLWAFGCTSNDIIYISLPLYHSAGSLLGIGGCIELGATCVLKKKFSASQFWNDCKKYNVTVFQYIGELCRYLCKQP
;
A
#
# COMPACT_ATOMS: atom_id res chain seq x y z
N MET A 1 18.14 30.77 -33.78
CA MET A 1 18.07 29.88 -32.59
C MET A 1 17.84 30.63 -31.28
N VAL A 2 18.53 31.75 -31.01
CA VAL A 2 18.37 32.52 -29.74
C VAL A 2 16.94 33.03 -29.51
N PHE A 3 16.30 33.60 -30.55
CA PHE A 3 14.92 34.09 -30.46
C PHE A 3 13.90 32.99 -30.16
N LEU A 4 14.07 31.82 -30.77
CA LEU A 4 13.20 30.66 -30.55
C LEU A 4 13.34 30.10 -29.13
N SER A 5 14.57 30.03 -28.61
CA SER A 5 14.84 29.62 -27.22
C SER A 5 14.29 30.63 -26.20
N PHE A 6 14.40 31.93 -26.50
CA PHE A 6 13.82 32.99 -25.68
C PHE A 6 12.29 32.92 -25.66
N MET A 7 11.64 32.78 -26.83
CA MET A 7 10.19 32.60 -26.93
C MET A 7 9.71 31.31 -26.27
N GLN A 8 10.47 30.23 -26.38
CA GLN A 8 10.20 28.97 -25.69
C GLN A 8 10.25 29.15 -24.17
N LYS A 9 11.26 29.83 -23.62
CA LYS A 9 11.34 30.11 -22.17
C LYS A 9 10.23 31.04 -21.68
N LEU A 10 9.79 31.99 -22.52
CA LEU A 10 8.73 32.93 -22.17
C LEU A 10 7.34 32.26 -22.18
N LEU A 11 7.05 31.45 -23.20
CA LEU A 11 5.74 30.81 -23.39
C LEU A 11 5.62 29.48 -22.64
N TYR A 12 6.73 28.75 -22.46
CA TYR A 12 6.80 27.43 -21.84
C TYR A 12 8.00 27.31 -20.89
N PRO A 13 7.96 28.02 -19.74
CA PRO A 13 9.09 28.07 -18.80
C PRO A 13 9.52 26.69 -18.28
N TYR A 14 8.59 25.72 -18.18
CA TYR A 14 8.85 24.37 -17.66
C TYR A 14 9.01 23.30 -18.75
N PHE A 15 9.08 23.68 -20.03
CA PHE A 15 9.12 22.71 -21.14
C PHE A 15 10.20 21.63 -20.97
N TRP A 16 11.39 22.02 -20.52
CA TRP A 16 12.49 21.08 -20.32
C TRP A 16 12.25 20.15 -19.13
N ASP A 17 11.68 20.65 -18.04
CA ASP A 17 11.31 19.84 -16.88
C ASP A 17 10.25 18.81 -17.27
N ASP A 18 9.21 19.25 -18.00
CA ASP A 18 8.15 18.39 -18.52
C ASP A 18 8.68 17.36 -19.51
N PHE A 19 9.62 17.76 -20.39
CA PHE A 19 10.27 16.87 -21.34
C PHE A 19 11.10 15.79 -20.64
N TRP A 20 11.92 16.17 -19.65
CA TRP A 20 12.71 15.21 -18.88
C TRP A 20 11.83 14.29 -18.04
N TYR A 21 10.77 14.83 -17.45
CA TYR A 21 9.76 14.05 -16.75
C TYR A 21 9.08 13.04 -17.69
N LEU A 22 8.65 13.48 -18.88
CA LEU A 22 8.05 12.61 -19.88
C LEU A 22 9.00 11.50 -20.31
N LEU A 23 10.27 11.83 -20.59
CA LEU A 23 11.30 10.83 -20.90
C LEU A 23 11.48 9.83 -19.77
N LYS A 24 11.46 10.28 -18.50
CA LYS A 24 11.55 9.43 -17.32
C LYS A 24 10.34 8.48 -17.22
N VAL A 25 9.12 8.98 -17.41
CA VAL A 25 7.89 8.18 -17.43
C VAL A 25 7.91 7.15 -18.56
N VAL A 26 8.32 7.55 -19.77
CA VAL A 26 8.45 6.64 -20.93
C VAL A 26 9.46 5.53 -20.64
N ARG A 27 10.64 5.84 -20.07
CA ARG A 27 11.63 4.83 -19.67
C ARG A 27 11.08 3.83 -18.66
N CYS A 28 10.28 4.29 -17.70
CA CYS A 28 9.60 3.41 -16.76
C CYS A 28 8.57 2.52 -17.44
N GLY A 29 7.74 3.08 -18.33
CA GLY A 29 6.79 2.33 -19.14
C GLY A 29 7.47 1.23 -19.94
N LEU A 30 8.57 1.56 -20.62
CA LEU A 30 9.38 0.62 -21.38
C LEU A 30 10.00 -0.47 -20.48
N ARG A 31 10.54 -0.11 -19.31
CA ARG A 31 11.07 -1.09 -18.34
C ARG A 31 10.00 -2.08 -17.88
N MET A 32 8.81 -1.58 -17.56
CA MET A 32 7.67 -2.41 -17.16
C MET A 32 7.19 -3.31 -18.30
N GLU A 33 7.16 -2.80 -19.53
CA GLU A 33 6.80 -3.60 -20.71
C GLU A 33 7.86 -4.68 -21.01
N MET A 34 9.13 -4.38 -20.79
CA MET A 34 10.20 -5.39 -20.89
C MET A 34 10.03 -6.52 -19.87
N TYR A 35 9.65 -6.24 -18.62
CA TYR A 35 9.33 -7.30 -17.65
C TYR A 35 8.15 -8.17 -18.13
N ARG A 36 7.12 -7.54 -18.72
CA ARG A 36 5.99 -8.26 -19.32
C ARG A 36 6.43 -9.16 -20.48
N LEU A 37 7.26 -8.64 -21.40
CA LEU A 37 7.74 -9.35 -22.58
C LEU A 37 8.71 -10.50 -22.23
N LYS A 38 9.54 -10.34 -21.19
CA LYS A 38 10.46 -11.38 -20.72
C LYS A 38 9.78 -12.50 -19.94
N GLY A 39 8.50 -12.36 -19.58
CA GLY A 39 7.80 -13.32 -18.73
C GLY A 39 8.29 -13.36 -17.28
N GLU A 40 9.15 -12.42 -16.88
CA GLU A 40 9.62 -12.28 -15.49
C GLU A 40 8.53 -11.58 -14.67
N LEU A 41 7.64 -12.38 -14.06
CA LEU A 41 6.60 -11.86 -13.17
C LEU A 41 7.23 -11.44 -11.82
N VAL A 42 7.79 -10.24 -11.77
CA VAL A 42 8.28 -9.64 -10.53
C VAL A 42 7.10 -9.06 -9.74
N THR A 43 6.88 -9.57 -8.53
CA THR A 43 5.84 -9.08 -7.62
C THR A 43 6.36 -8.00 -6.67
N VAL A 44 5.43 -7.32 -5.99
CA VAL A 44 5.78 -6.38 -4.90
C VAL A 44 6.60 -7.09 -3.81
N LEU A 45 6.24 -8.34 -3.48
CA LEU A 45 6.97 -9.14 -2.51
C LEU A 45 8.39 -9.46 -2.99
N ASP A 46 8.58 -9.80 -4.27
CA ASP A 46 9.92 -10.11 -4.80
C ASP A 46 10.87 -8.91 -4.69
N LYS A 47 10.38 -7.70 -4.98
CA LYS A 47 11.17 -6.48 -4.76
C LYS A 47 11.48 -6.24 -3.30
N PHE A 48 10.50 -6.43 -2.42
CA PHE A 48 10.74 -6.32 -0.98
C PHE A 48 11.83 -7.31 -0.52
N LEU A 49 11.76 -8.58 -0.93
CA LEU A 49 12.74 -9.60 -0.57
C LEU A 49 14.12 -9.31 -1.16
N MET A 50 14.20 -8.73 -2.36
CA MET A 50 15.46 -8.23 -2.93
C MET A 50 16.09 -7.16 -2.01
N HIS A 51 15.30 -6.19 -1.55
CA HIS A 51 15.79 -5.17 -0.61
C HIS A 51 16.14 -5.76 0.76
N ALA A 52 15.38 -6.71 1.28
CA ALA A 52 15.68 -7.38 2.55
C ALA A 52 17.00 -8.16 2.51
N ARG A 53 17.38 -8.71 1.35
CA ARG A 53 18.70 -9.33 1.15
C ARG A 53 19.81 -8.29 0.98
N LYS A 54 19.57 -7.22 0.22
CA LYS A 54 20.59 -6.22 -0.14
C LYS A 54 20.90 -5.23 0.99
N GLN A 55 19.91 -4.85 1.78
CA GLN A 55 20.00 -3.83 2.83
C GLN A 55 19.21 -4.25 4.09
N PRO A 56 19.56 -5.39 4.72
CA PRO A 56 18.75 -6.01 5.77
C PRO A 56 18.51 -5.10 6.98
N GLN A 57 19.50 -4.31 7.38
CA GLN A 57 19.47 -3.46 8.58
C GLN A 57 18.86 -2.09 8.35
N LYS A 58 18.50 -1.75 7.11
CA LYS A 58 17.87 -0.47 6.83
C LYS A 58 16.45 -0.46 7.44
N PRO A 59 16.05 0.61 8.14
CA PRO A 59 14.66 0.81 8.54
C PRO A 59 13.72 0.69 7.33
N PHE A 60 12.71 -0.16 7.45
CA PHE A 60 11.63 -0.21 6.45
C PHE A 60 10.38 0.49 6.99
N ILE A 61 9.97 0.17 8.21
CA ILE A 61 8.81 0.76 8.87
C ILE A 61 9.26 1.40 10.18
N ILE A 62 8.87 2.63 10.41
CA ILE A 62 8.90 3.29 11.71
C ILE A 62 7.45 3.45 12.15
N TYR A 63 7.10 2.87 13.30
CA TYR A 63 5.73 2.89 13.82
C TYR A 63 5.78 3.14 15.33
N GLU A 64 5.13 4.21 15.79
CA GLU A 64 5.04 4.60 17.21
C GLU A 64 6.39 4.71 17.95
N GLY A 65 7.49 4.91 17.21
CA GLY A 65 8.85 5.00 17.75
C GLY A 65 9.65 3.71 17.59
N ASP A 66 8.97 2.59 17.35
CA ASP A 66 9.62 1.32 17.04
C ASP A 66 10.09 1.30 15.58
N ILE A 67 11.26 0.68 15.37
CA ILE A 67 11.90 0.55 14.07
C ILE A 67 11.87 -0.92 13.67
N TYR A 68 11.28 -1.20 12.51
CA TYR A 68 11.28 -2.51 11.87
C TYR A 68 12.15 -2.42 10.62
N THR A 69 13.28 -3.12 10.64
CA THR A 69 14.16 -3.19 9.47
C THR A 69 13.55 -4.06 8.38
N TYR A 70 14.09 -3.98 7.16
CA TYR A 70 13.69 -4.90 6.10
C TYR A 70 13.84 -6.38 6.52
N GLN A 71 14.89 -6.71 7.27
CA GLN A 71 15.09 -8.07 7.78
C GLN A 71 14.03 -8.46 8.83
N ASP A 72 13.65 -7.55 9.73
CA ASP A 72 12.64 -7.83 10.75
C ASP A 72 11.28 -8.13 10.13
N VAL A 73 10.89 -7.33 9.15
CA VAL A 73 9.63 -7.51 8.42
C VAL A 73 9.65 -8.81 7.60
N ASP A 74 10.78 -9.17 6.99
CA ASP A 74 10.93 -10.47 6.30
C ASP A 74 10.82 -11.65 7.28
N LYS A 75 11.55 -11.62 8.40
CA LYS A 75 11.49 -12.66 9.45
C LYS A 75 10.07 -12.81 10.02
N ARG A 76 9.41 -11.69 10.36
CA ARG A 76 8.06 -11.70 10.92
C ARG A 76 7.03 -12.21 9.92
N SER A 77 7.06 -11.73 8.67
CA SER A 77 6.17 -12.24 7.62
C SER A 77 6.40 -13.71 7.29
N SER A 78 7.65 -14.20 7.35
CA SER A 78 7.93 -15.64 7.24
C SER A 78 7.29 -16.41 8.39
N ARG A 79 7.40 -15.96 9.64
CA ARG A 79 6.71 -16.61 10.77
C ARG A 79 5.20 -16.64 10.58
N VAL A 80 4.60 -15.54 10.10
CA VAL A 80 3.18 -15.50 9.78
C VAL A 80 2.80 -16.52 8.70
N ALA A 81 3.59 -16.65 7.64
CA ALA A 81 3.39 -17.67 6.61
C ALA A 81 3.40 -19.10 7.19
N HIS A 82 4.35 -19.40 8.09
CA HIS A 82 4.40 -20.71 8.75
C HIS A 82 3.18 -20.98 9.63
N VAL A 83 2.65 -19.96 10.32
CA VAL A 83 1.41 -20.10 11.11
C VAL A 83 0.25 -20.49 10.19
N PHE A 84 0.05 -19.80 9.07
CA PHE A 84 -1.00 -20.15 8.12
C PHE A 84 -0.78 -21.52 7.48
N LEU A 85 0.46 -21.88 7.15
CA LEU A 85 0.76 -23.21 6.60
C LEU A 85 0.41 -24.35 7.56
N ASN A 86 0.64 -24.16 8.87
CA ASN A 86 0.45 -25.21 9.88
C ASN A 86 -0.96 -25.23 10.48
N HIS A 87 -1.64 -24.09 10.53
CA HIS A 87 -2.93 -23.94 11.23
C HIS A 87 -4.10 -23.59 10.32
N SER A 88 -3.92 -23.61 9.00
CA SER A 88 -5.01 -23.37 8.06
C SER A 88 -4.96 -24.34 6.87
N THR A 89 -6.05 -24.43 6.12
CA THR A 89 -6.13 -25.21 4.89
C THR A 89 -5.84 -24.37 3.64
N LEU A 90 -5.16 -23.23 3.80
CA LEU A 90 -4.92 -22.30 2.69
C LEU A 90 -3.99 -22.92 1.65
N LYS A 91 -4.33 -22.71 0.38
CA LYS A 91 -3.57 -23.14 -0.78
C LYS A 91 -3.18 -21.94 -1.63
N ARG A 92 -2.16 -22.14 -2.48
CA ARG A 92 -1.80 -21.16 -3.50
C ARG A 92 -3.02 -20.85 -4.37
N GLY A 93 -3.28 -19.56 -4.61
CA GLY A 93 -4.44 -19.08 -5.34
C GLY A 93 -5.67 -18.80 -4.49
N ASP A 94 -5.73 -19.27 -3.23
CA ASP A 94 -6.84 -18.93 -2.34
C ASP A 94 -6.84 -17.43 -2.03
N THR A 95 -8.04 -16.84 -1.99
CA THR A 95 -8.23 -15.44 -1.57
C THR A 95 -8.37 -15.38 -0.05
N VAL A 96 -7.62 -14.48 0.59
CA VAL A 96 -7.72 -14.18 2.02
C VAL A 96 -8.05 -12.71 2.20
N ALA A 97 -9.13 -12.44 2.92
CA ALA A 97 -9.56 -11.08 3.22
C ALA A 97 -8.85 -10.56 4.48
N LEU A 98 -8.30 -9.35 4.43
CA LEU A 98 -7.76 -8.64 5.59
C LEU A 98 -8.69 -7.48 5.94
N LEU A 99 -9.23 -7.53 7.15
CA LEU A 99 -9.85 -6.38 7.79
C LEU A 99 -8.91 -5.98 8.92
N MET A 100 -8.04 -4.99 8.65
CA MET A 100 -7.00 -4.57 9.57
C MET A 100 -6.78 -3.06 9.44
N SER A 101 -6.35 -2.44 10.54
CA SER A 101 -5.95 -1.02 10.56
C SER A 101 -4.47 -0.81 10.19
N ASN A 102 -4.02 0.44 10.11
CA ASN A 102 -2.65 0.79 9.79
C ASN A 102 -1.70 0.42 10.93
N GLU A 103 -1.12 -0.78 10.88
CA GLU A 103 -0.09 -1.24 11.79
C GLU A 103 0.93 -2.10 11.02
N PRO A 104 2.15 -2.31 11.55
CA PRO A 104 3.15 -3.16 10.90
C PRO A 104 2.63 -4.58 10.61
N ASP A 105 1.76 -5.11 11.47
CA ASP A 105 1.17 -6.44 11.29
C ASP A 105 0.27 -6.56 10.05
N PHE A 106 -0.31 -5.46 9.55
CA PHE A 106 -0.98 -5.45 8.24
C PHE A 106 -0.01 -5.93 7.14
N ILE A 107 1.21 -5.39 7.14
CA ILE A 107 2.24 -5.68 6.14
C ILE A 107 2.82 -7.07 6.37
N HIS A 108 3.04 -7.47 7.62
CA HIS A 108 3.50 -8.82 7.96
C HIS A 108 2.53 -9.90 7.49
N VAL A 109 1.22 -9.71 7.71
CA VAL A 109 0.17 -10.65 7.26
C VAL A 109 0.05 -10.64 5.74
N TRP A 110 0.04 -9.45 5.12
CA TRP A 110 0.01 -9.34 3.66
C TRP A 110 1.17 -10.11 3.01
N PHE A 111 2.41 -9.90 3.47
CA PHE A 111 3.57 -10.59 2.92
C PHE A 111 3.59 -12.07 3.30
N GLY A 112 3.14 -12.44 4.49
CA GLY A 112 3.03 -13.85 4.90
C GLY A 112 2.11 -14.65 3.98
N LEU A 113 0.93 -14.10 3.68
CA LEU A 113 -0.02 -14.71 2.74
C LEU A 113 0.49 -14.69 1.29
N ALA A 114 1.16 -13.61 0.87
CA ALA A 114 1.77 -13.53 -0.45
C ALA A 114 2.90 -14.56 -0.62
N LYS A 115 3.69 -14.86 0.43
CA LYS A 115 4.70 -15.93 0.44
C LYS A 115 4.10 -17.32 0.23
N LEU A 116 2.88 -17.55 0.70
CA LEU A 116 2.12 -18.79 0.44
C LEU A 116 1.47 -18.81 -0.96
N GLY A 117 1.58 -17.72 -1.70
CA GLY A 117 0.94 -17.56 -3.01
C GLY A 117 -0.58 -17.35 -2.94
N CYS A 118 -1.10 -16.91 -1.79
CA CYS A 118 -2.50 -16.51 -1.64
C CYS A 118 -2.74 -15.12 -2.26
N VAL A 119 -3.96 -14.90 -2.76
CA VAL A 119 -4.45 -13.59 -3.17
C VAL A 119 -4.94 -12.86 -1.93
N VAL A 120 -4.59 -11.58 -1.78
CA VAL A 120 -4.91 -10.83 -0.56
C VAL A 120 -5.89 -9.71 -0.88
N ALA A 121 -7.08 -9.79 -0.30
CA ALA A 121 -8.14 -8.79 -0.46
C ALA A 121 -8.15 -7.84 0.74
N PHE A 122 -7.81 -6.56 0.51
CA PHE A 122 -7.86 -5.57 1.57
C PHE A 122 -9.27 -5.01 1.71
N LEU A 123 -9.84 -5.15 2.90
CA LEU A 123 -11.16 -4.67 3.24
C LEU A 123 -11.09 -3.41 4.08
N ASN A 124 -12.01 -2.50 3.83
CA ASN A 124 -12.12 -1.25 4.58
C ASN A 124 -12.69 -1.54 5.98
N SER A 125 -11.91 -1.24 7.02
CA SER A 125 -12.31 -1.41 8.43
C SER A 125 -13.27 -0.33 8.95
N ASN A 126 -13.52 0.73 8.16
CA ASN A 126 -14.34 1.88 8.54
C ASN A 126 -15.73 1.93 7.85
N ILE A 127 -16.12 0.93 7.06
CA ILE A 127 -17.44 0.92 6.40
C ILE A 127 -18.52 0.24 7.24
N ARG A 128 -19.77 0.65 6.99
CA ARG A 128 -20.95 0.08 7.64
C ARG A 128 -21.18 -1.37 7.22
N TYR A 129 -21.82 -2.12 8.11
CA TYR A 129 -22.07 -3.57 8.02
C TYR A 129 -22.52 -4.09 6.65
N VAL A 130 -23.59 -3.51 6.07
CA VAL A 130 -24.19 -4.01 4.82
C VAL A 130 -23.18 -3.96 3.67
N SER A 131 -22.42 -2.86 3.60
CA SER A 131 -21.37 -2.68 2.60
C SER A 131 -20.19 -3.62 2.83
N LEU A 132 -19.80 -3.84 4.10
CA LEU A 132 -18.71 -4.76 4.44
C LEU A 132 -19.03 -6.21 4.08
N LEU A 133 -20.24 -6.66 4.42
CA LEU A 133 -20.71 -8.01 4.08
C LEU A 133 -20.74 -8.22 2.56
N HIS A 134 -21.20 -7.21 1.82
CA HIS A 134 -21.17 -7.23 0.37
C HIS A 134 -19.74 -7.36 -0.18
N CYS A 135 -18.78 -6.57 0.35
CA CYS A 135 -17.37 -6.70 -0.05
C CYS A 135 -16.81 -8.08 0.24
N ILE A 136 -17.07 -8.63 1.44
CA ILE A 136 -16.62 -9.98 1.83
C ILE A 136 -17.18 -11.02 0.86
N ARG A 137 -18.48 -10.98 0.57
CA ARG A 137 -19.10 -11.93 -0.38
C ARG A 137 -18.53 -11.77 -1.79
N SER A 138 -18.29 -10.54 -2.24
CA SER A 138 -17.77 -10.26 -3.58
C SER A 138 -16.34 -10.76 -3.81
N CYS A 139 -15.55 -10.98 -2.75
CA CYS A 139 -14.18 -11.50 -2.87
C CYS A 139 -14.06 -13.00 -2.57
N GLU A 140 -15.16 -13.67 -2.19
CA GLU A 140 -15.25 -15.10 -1.91
C GLU A 140 -14.02 -15.66 -1.13
N PRO A 141 -13.65 -15.05 0.01
CA PRO A 141 -12.41 -15.40 0.67
C PRO A 141 -12.50 -16.77 1.34
N ARG A 142 -11.42 -17.55 1.23
CA ARG A 142 -11.23 -18.82 1.93
C ARG A 142 -11.04 -18.62 3.44
N ALA A 143 -10.47 -17.48 3.82
CA ALA A 143 -10.26 -17.08 5.21
C ALA A 143 -10.35 -15.56 5.37
N LEU A 144 -10.71 -15.13 6.59
CA LEU A 144 -10.76 -13.73 7.00
C LEU A 144 -9.80 -13.52 8.17
N VAL A 145 -8.89 -12.56 8.02
CA VAL A 145 -7.95 -12.14 9.08
C VAL A 145 -8.42 -10.81 9.66
N LEU A 146 -8.47 -10.74 10.98
CA LEU A 146 -9.00 -9.64 11.78
C LEU A 146 -7.98 -9.27 12.86
N MET A 147 -7.89 -8.00 13.24
CA MET A 147 -7.30 -7.67 14.54
C MET A 147 -8.32 -7.83 15.68
N GLU A 148 -7.81 -7.97 16.90
CA GLU A 148 -8.60 -8.17 18.12
C GLU A 148 -9.68 -7.10 18.33
N MET A 149 -9.38 -5.85 17.97
CA MET A 149 -10.35 -4.73 18.04
C MET A 149 -11.52 -4.88 17.04
N GLU A 150 -11.30 -5.58 15.94
CA GLU A 150 -12.30 -5.83 14.88
C GLU A 150 -13.08 -7.13 15.14
N HIS A 151 -12.61 -7.97 16.07
CA HIS A 151 -13.27 -9.22 16.45
C HIS A 151 -14.70 -9.00 17.00
N LYS A 152 -14.94 -7.92 17.75
CA LYS A 152 -16.30 -7.56 18.23
C LYS A 152 -17.24 -7.21 17.08
N ALA A 153 -16.73 -6.59 16.02
CA ALA A 153 -17.51 -6.30 14.81
C ALA A 153 -17.82 -7.59 14.04
N CYS A 154 -16.87 -8.51 13.94
CA CYS A 154 -17.06 -9.81 13.28
C CYS A 154 -17.89 -10.82 14.07
N GLN A 155 -17.87 -10.82 15.40
CA GLN A 155 -18.79 -11.65 16.18
C GLN A 155 -20.26 -11.26 15.92
N LYS A 156 -20.54 -9.96 15.76
CA LYS A 156 -21.87 -9.51 15.31
C LYS A 156 -22.21 -10.01 13.92
N ILE A 157 -21.24 -10.00 12.99
CA ILE A 157 -21.39 -10.53 11.63
C ILE A 157 -21.76 -12.03 11.65
N SER A 158 -21.06 -12.86 12.44
CA SER A 158 -21.33 -14.31 12.51
C SER A 158 -22.76 -14.63 12.98
N LYS A 159 -23.26 -13.87 13.98
CA LYS A 159 -24.60 -14.06 14.54
C LYS A 159 -25.71 -13.59 13.60
N GLN A 160 -25.49 -12.51 12.84
CA GLN A 160 -26.50 -11.97 11.92
C GLN A 160 -26.56 -12.72 10.56
N VAL A 161 -25.44 -13.25 10.08
CA VAL A 161 -25.40 -14.11 8.86
C VAL A 161 -26.22 -15.39 9.05
N GLN A 162 -26.34 -15.89 10.28
CA GLN A 162 -27.23 -17.01 10.61
C GLN A 162 -28.72 -16.62 10.70
N GLN A 163 -29.04 -15.34 10.88
CA GLN A 163 -30.41 -14.85 11.12
C GLN A 163 -31.07 -14.20 9.90
N GLN A 164 -30.30 -13.65 8.96
CA GLN A 164 -30.82 -13.04 7.74
C GLN A 164 -30.41 -13.88 6.52
N GLY A 165 -31.36 -14.65 6.00
CA GLY A 165 -31.27 -15.21 4.65
C GLY A 165 -30.92 -14.10 3.66
N GLY A 166 -29.95 -14.39 2.79
CA GLY A 166 -29.30 -13.50 1.83
C GLY A 166 -29.89 -12.10 1.60
N LEU A 167 -29.20 -11.06 2.05
CA LEU A 167 -29.42 -9.68 1.60
C LEU A 167 -29.14 -9.56 0.08
N GLU A 168 -30.14 -9.09 -0.67
CA GLU A 168 -30.03 -8.76 -2.10
C GLU A 168 -29.12 -7.53 -2.33
N ALA A 169 -28.33 -7.56 -3.41
CA ALA A 169 -27.43 -6.46 -3.75
C ALA A 169 -28.20 -5.31 -4.43
N HIS A 170 -28.21 -4.12 -3.82
CA HIS A 170 -28.77 -2.91 -4.43
C HIS A 170 -27.73 -2.12 -5.24
N PRO A 171 -28.13 -1.36 -6.28
CA PRO A 171 -27.25 -0.44 -6.99
C PRO A 171 -26.64 0.59 -6.04
N GLY A 172 -25.31 0.70 -6.00
CA GLY A 172 -24.57 1.64 -5.12
C GLY A 172 -23.69 0.98 -4.06
N LEU A 173 -23.71 -0.36 -3.94
CA LEU A 173 -22.77 -1.07 -3.06
C LEU A 173 -21.33 -1.09 -3.64
N PRO A 174 -20.30 -1.00 -2.78
CA PRO A 174 -18.91 -0.94 -3.21
C PRO A 174 -18.47 -2.25 -3.89
N LYS A 175 -17.96 -2.15 -5.12
CA LYS A 175 -17.39 -3.30 -5.86
C LYS A 175 -15.95 -3.55 -5.41
N ALA A 176 -15.59 -4.82 -5.21
CA ALA A 176 -14.21 -5.21 -4.97
C ALA A 176 -13.36 -4.93 -6.22
N ALA A 177 -12.25 -4.21 -6.04
CA ALA A 177 -11.30 -3.97 -7.12
C ALA A 177 -10.27 -5.11 -7.14
N VAL A 178 -10.23 -5.88 -8.24
CA VAL A 178 -9.18 -6.87 -8.45
C VAL A 178 -7.95 -6.17 -9.02
N ILE A 179 -6.85 -6.16 -8.25
CA ILE A 179 -5.59 -5.54 -8.64
C ILE A 179 -4.58 -6.63 -8.95
N CYS A 180 -4.12 -6.70 -10.20
CA CYS A 180 -3.08 -7.67 -10.59
C CYS A 180 -1.68 -7.19 -10.14
N GLN A 181 -0.71 -8.11 -10.02
CA GLN A 181 0.65 -7.77 -9.61
C GLN A 181 1.28 -6.70 -10.52
N LEU A 182 1.04 -6.76 -11.84
CA LEU A 182 1.52 -5.75 -12.77
C LEU A 182 0.93 -4.35 -12.48
N GLN A 183 -0.35 -4.25 -12.12
CA GLN A 183 -0.98 -3.00 -11.71
C GLN A 183 -0.40 -2.49 -10.37
N ALA A 184 -0.21 -3.39 -9.40
CA ALA A 184 0.42 -3.05 -8.12
C ALA A 184 1.84 -2.48 -8.32
N MET A 185 2.62 -3.08 -9.22
CA MET A 185 3.96 -2.62 -9.58
C MET A 185 3.94 -1.26 -10.30
N LYS A 186 2.99 -1.05 -11.22
CA LYS A 186 2.80 0.26 -11.88
C LYS A 186 2.46 1.35 -10.87
N SER A 187 1.58 1.06 -9.91
CA SER A 187 1.26 1.99 -8.82
C SER A 187 2.46 2.28 -7.92
N SER A 188 3.28 1.26 -7.64
CA SER A 188 4.50 1.39 -6.81
C SER A 188 5.55 2.29 -7.45
N ALA A 189 5.58 2.40 -8.79
CA ALA A 189 6.50 3.29 -9.50
C ALA A 189 6.16 4.80 -9.35
N GLY A 190 5.03 5.16 -8.72
CA GLY A 190 4.59 6.54 -8.64
C GLY A 190 5.54 7.45 -7.86
N LEU A 191 6.01 7.04 -6.66
CA LEU A 191 6.98 7.85 -5.89
C LEU A 191 8.27 8.09 -6.66
N TRP A 192 8.77 7.05 -7.34
CA TRP A 192 9.94 7.16 -8.21
C TRP A 192 9.70 8.17 -9.36
N ALA A 193 8.51 8.16 -9.97
CA ALA A 193 8.17 9.10 -11.04
C ALA A 193 8.27 10.56 -10.54
N PHE A 194 7.82 10.83 -9.32
CA PHE A 194 7.92 12.13 -8.65
C PHE A 194 9.30 12.45 -8.05
N GLY A 195 10.33 11.65 -8.34
CA GLY A 195 11.71 11.98 -7.98
C GLY A 195 12.15 11.47 -6.61
N CYS A 196 11.31 10.70 -5.92
CA CYS A 196 11.72 10.06 -4.67
C CYS A 196 12.82 9.02 -4.93
N THR A 197 13.65 8.81 -3.92
CA THR A 197 14.84 7.96 -3.92
C THR A 197 14.82 6.99 -2.75
N SER A 198 15.79 6.08 -2.70
CA SER A 198 15.96 5.20 -1.54
C SER A 198 16.26 5.96 -0.25
N ASN A 199 16.75 7.20 -0.30
CA ASN A 199 17.16 7.96 0.89
C ASN A 199 15.99 8.71 1.53
N ASP A 200 14.83 8.74 0.88
CA ASP A 200 13.65 9.42 1.39
C ASP A 200 13.01 8.67 2.56
N ILE A 201 12.37 9.44 3.44
CA ILE A 201 11.53 8.95 4.53
C ILE A 201 10.10 9.37 4.22
N ILE A 202 9.26 8.39 3.91
CA ILE A 202 7.89 8.59 3.42
C ILE A 202 6.92 8.49 4.58
N TYR A 203 6.17 9.55 4.87
CA TYR A 203 5.12 9.53 5.89
C TYR A 203 3.79 9.03 5.32
N ILE A 204 3.28 7.94 5.89
CA ILE A 204 2.07 7.25 5.44
C ILE A 204 1.03 7.29 6.56
N SER A 205 0.06 8.18 6.41
CA SER A 205 -1.12 8.28 7.29
C SER A 205 -2.42 7.86 6.59
N LEU A 206 -2.34 7.43 5.32
CA LEU A 206 -3.49 6.97 4.55
C LEU A 206 -3.77 5.49 4.83
N PRO A 207 -5.04 5.05 4.76
CA PRO A 207 -5.38 3.67 5.08
C PRO A 207 -4.71 2.67 4.14
N LEU A 208 -4.06 1.65 4.71
CA LEU A 208 -3.36 0.61 3.95
C LEU A 208 -4.31 -0.26 3.12
N TYR A 209 -5.58 -0.39 3.54
CA TYR A 209 -6.58 -1.10 2.72
C TYR A 209 -6.98 -0.35 1.44
N HIS A 210 -6.58 0.92 1.28
CA HIS A 210 -6.71 1.66 0.03
C HIS A 210 -5.41 1.66 -0.78
N SER A 211 -5.53 1.67 -2.11
CA SER A 211 -4.40 1.65 -3.04
C SER A 211 -3.41 2.80 -2.83
N ALA A 212 -3.88 3.97 -2.39
CA ALA A 212 -3.02 5.08 -2.02
C ALA A 212 -2.04 4.70 -0.90
N GLY A 213 -2.54 4.11 0.20
CA GLY A 213 -1.69 3.70 1.33
C GLY A 213 -0.83 2.47 1.03
N SER A 214 -1.43 1.39 0.51
CA SER A 214 -0.69 0.13 0.27
C SER A 214 0.16 0.14 -0.98
N LEU A 215 -0.37 0.57 -2.13
CA LEU A 215 0.33 0.43 -3.40
C LEU A 215 1.23 1.62 -3.70
N LEU A 216 0.73 2.86 -3.54
CA LEU A 216 1.58 4.03 -3.77
C LEU A 216 2.52 4.30 -2.58
N GLY A 217 1.99 4.28 -1.35
CA GLY A 217 2.78 4.48 -0.14
C GLY A 217 3.75 3.34 0.12
N ILE A 218 3.26 2.20 0.63
CA ILE A 218 4.11 1.06 0.97
C ILE A 218 4.79 0.47 -0.27
N GLY A 219 4.05 0.26 -1.36
CA GLY A 219 4.62 -0.23 -2.62
C GLY A 219 5.68 0.70 -3.19
N GLY A 220 5.50 2.01 -3.12
CA GLY A 220 6.54 2.96 -3.54
C GLY A 220 7.79 2.94 -2.67
N CYS A 221 7.64 2.73 -1.35
CA CYS A 221 8.79 2.52 -0.47
C CYS A 221 9.54 1.23 -0.83
N ILE A 222 8.82 0.17 -1.18
CA ILE A 222 9.40 -1.10 -1.64
C ILE A 222 10.10 -0.94 -2.98
N GLU A 223 9.50 -0.24 -3.93
CA GLU A 223 10.07 0.01 -5.27
C GLU A 223 11.41 0.74 -5.18
N LEU A 224 11.50 1.70 -4.26
CA LEU A 224 12.69 2.53 -4.05
C LEU A 224 13.70 1.91 -3.09
N GLY A 225 13.27 0.99 -2.23
CA GLY A 225 14.07 0.56 -1.08
C GLY A 225 14.17 1.64 0.01
N ALA A 226 13.12 2.45 0.19
CA ALA A 226 13.05 3.60 1.10
C ALA A 226 12.38 3.26 2.45
N THR A 227 12.46 4.18 3.40
CA THR A 227 11.87 4.03 4.74
C THR A 227 10.48 4.64 4.77
N CYS A 228 9.51 4.00 5.42
CA CYS A 228 8.21 4.60 5.71
C CYS A 228 8.00 4.86 7.21
N VAL A 229 7.41 6.00 7.53
CA VAL A 229 6.84 6.28 8.85
C VAL A 229 5.35 6.01 8.75
N LEU A 230 4.89 4.94 9.39
CA LEU A 230 3.50 4.51 9.35
C LEU A 230 2.74 5.12 10.53
N LYS A 231 1.62 5.77 10.25
CA LYS A 231 0.70 6.27 11.28
C LYS A 231 -0.60 5.48 11.25
N LYS A 232 -1.07 5.10 12.45
CA LYS A 232 -2.35 4.39 12.64
C LYS A 232 -3.55 5.15 12.05
N LYS A 233 -3.56 6.48 12.22
CA LYS A 233 -4.58 7.37 11.67
C LYS A 233 -3.99 8.77 11.47
N PHE A 234 -4.47 9.47 10.45
CA PHE A 234 -4.13 10.89 10.25
C PHE A 234 -4.51 11.75 11.47
N SER A 235 -3.60 12.64 11.86
CA SER A 235 -3.80 13.67 12.88
C SER A 235 -3.14 14.96 12.41
N ALA A 236 -3.93 16.01 12.18
CA ALA A 236 -3.41 17.28 11.68
C ALA A 236 -2.46 17.93 12.71
N SER A 237 -2.81 17.92 14.00
CA SER A 237 -2.03 18.55 15.06
C SER A 237 -0.71 17.84 15.36
N GLN A 238 -0.61 16.54 15.12
CA GLN A 238 0.66 15.80 15.28
C GLN A 238 1.49 15.73 14.01
N PHE A 239 0.91 15.99 12.83
CA PHE A 239 1.55 15.76 11.54
C PHE A 239 2.94 16.40 11.44
N TRP A 240 3.03 17.71 11.69
CA TRP A 240 4.30 18.42 11.58
C TRP A 240 5.32 18.02 12.65
N ASN A 241 4.85 17.66 13.85
CA ASN A 241 5.71 17.16 14.91
C ASN A 241 6.31 15.80 14.54
N ASP A 242 5.49 14.90 13.99
CA ASP A 242 5.95 13.60 13.48
C ASP A 242 6.93 13.80 12.32
N CYS A 243 6.64 14.70 11.37
CA CYS A 243 7.54 15.01 10.26
C CYS A 243 8.92 15.48 10.73
N LYS A 244 8.97 16.39 11.71
CA LYS A 244 10.22 16.87 12.31
C LYS A 244 10.93 15.76 13.07
N LYS A 245 10.21 15.01 13.91
CA LYS A 245 10.76 13.94 14.75
C LYS A 245 11.44 12.85 13.92
N TYR A 246 10.83 12.45 12.81
CA TYR A 246 11.30 11.35 11.98
C TYR A 246 12.03 11.79 10.71
N ASN A 247 12.33 13.09 10.55
CA ASN A 247 12.98 13.66 9.37
C ASN A 247 12.29 13.27 8.05
N VAL A 248 10.96 13.34 8.03
CA VAL A 248 10.15 13.01 6.85
C VAL A 248 10.50 13.94 5.70
N THR A 249 10.78 13.36 4.53
CA THR A 249 11.07 14.11 3.30
C THR A 249 9.90 14.13 2.34
N VAL A 250 9.02 13.12 2.40
CA VAL A 250 7.90 12.94 1.47
C VAL A 250 6.65 12.52 2.22
N PHE A 251 5.49 13.06 1.86
CA PHE A 251 4.19 12.53 2.28
C PHE A 251 3.22 12.56 1.10
N GLN A 252 2.22 11.69 1.13
CA GLN A 252 1.20 11.64 0.09
C GLN A 252 0.09 12.66 0.35
N TYR A 253 -0.11 13.57 -0.59
CA TYR A 253 -1.26 14.48 -0.59
C TYR A 253 -2.49 13.81 -1.21
N ILE A 254 -3.63 13.91 -0.51
CA ILE A 254 -4.95 13.55 -1.06
C ILE A 254 -6.04 14.45 -0.48
N GLY A 255 -6.93 14.93 -1.33
CA GLY A 255 -8.11 15.70 -0.95
C GLY A 255 -7.81 16.86 -0.01
N GLU A 256 -8.50 16.90 1.13
CA GLU A 256 -8.49 18.02 2.08
C GLU A 256 -7.26 18.05 3.01
N LEU A 257 -6.32 17.11 2.85
CA LEU A 257 -5.20 16.93 3.77
C LEU A 257 -4.40 18.23 3.95
N CYS A 258 -3.93 18.85 2.85
CA CYS A 258 -3.19 20.10 2.93
C CYS A 258 -4.02 21.24 3.52
N ARG A 259 -5.34 21.28 3.30
CA ARG A 259 -6.19 22.30 3.92
C ARG A 259 -6.22 22.17 5.45
N TYR A 260 -6.23 20.95 5.98
CA TYR A 260 -6.15 20.75 7.44
C TYR A 260 -4.77 21.12 7.98
N LEU A 261 -3.71 20.83 7.22
CA LEU A 261 -2.34 21.14 7.62
C LEU A 261 -2.03 22.64 7.61
N CYS A 262 -2.49 23.38 6.60
CA CYS A 262 -2.32 24.84 6.51
C CYS A 262 -3.12 25.60 7.58
N LYS A 263 -4.07 24.94 8.25
CA LYS A 263 -4.84 25.49 9.39
C LYS A 263 -4.21 25.15 10.75
N GLN A 264 -3.13 24.38 10.79
CA GLN A 264 -2.42 24.15 12.04
C GLN A 264 -1.58 25.38 12.40
N PRO A 265 -1.51 25.76 13.68
CA PRO A 265 -0.59 26.79 14.16
C PRO A 265 0.87 26.35 13.96
#